data_AF-A0A834X3S1-F1
#
_entry.id   AF-A0A834X3S1-F1
#
_cell.length_a   1.000
_cell.length_b   1.000
_cell.length_c   1.000
_cell.angle_alpha   90.00
_cell.angle_beta   90.00
_cell.angle_gamma   90.00
#
_symmetry.space_group_name_H-M   'P 1'
#
loop_
_entity.id
_entity.type
_entity.pdbx_description
1 polymer ?
#
loop_
_entity_poly.entity_id
_entity_poly.type
_entity_poly.pdbx_seq_one_letter_code
_entity_poly.pdbx_strand_id
1 'polypeptide(L)'
;MGITGKPECDRVSELKSFDNTKAGVKGLVDAGLTKIPPLFHHPPHKSDEPSNLGNTQHIIPVIDLADIDQDPIIRQEIVEKLRDASETWGFFQLLNHGIPASVLEEIKHGVCRFHEEDMEIKREMYTRDYTKPFLYNSNFDLYTSPALNWRDTFMCHLAPNTPNPQDLPEACRDILVEYGEHIMKLGILLFELLSEALGLNPNHLKDMGCADGLLALGHYYPACPEPDLTMGASKQSDNDFLTVLLQDHNGGLQALYQDKWIHIPPVPGALVLITNDKFKSVEHRVLANIDGPKISVASLFNSGLESFSKPYGPINELLSEHNPPKYRTTTFAEYIHYHNTKCLDGNSALLHFRI
;
A
#
# COMPACT_ATOMS: atom_id res chain seq x y z
N MET A 1 8.66 41.09 4.35
CA MET A 1 9.92 40.32 4.37
C MET A 1 9.70 39.09 3.51
N GLY A 2 10.51 38.95 2.47
CA GLY A 2 10.22 38.13 1.30
C GLY A 2 10.20 36.64 1.57
N ILE A 3 9.15 35.98 1.09
CA ILE A 3 9.13 34.53 0.87
C ILE A 3 10.00 34.30 -0.36
N THR A 4 11.28 33.99 -0.17
CA THR A 4 12.14 33.53 -1.24
C THR A 4 11.74 32.09 -1.56
N GLY A 5 10.86 31.93 -2.56
CA GLY A 5 10.68 30.63 -3.21
C GLY A 5 12.03 30.22 -3.80
N LYS A 6 12.56 29.07 -3.39
CA LYS A 6 13.68 28.45 -4.10
C LYS A 6 13.30 28.33 -5.58
N PRO A 7 14.16 28.76 -6.52
CA PRO A 7 13.83 28.65 -7.93
C PRO A 7 13.61 27.18 -8.30
N GLU A 8 12.59 26.88 -9.10
CA GLU A 8 12.20 25.53 -9.54
C GLU A 8 13.38 24.72 -10.13
N CYS A 9 14.34 25.42 -10.75
CA CYS A 9 15.60 24.88 -11.25
C CYS A 9 16.48 24.24 -10.15
N ASP A 10 16.46 24.78 -8.93
CA ASP A 10 17.22 24.29 -7.77
C ASP A 10 16.63 22.96 -7.26
N ARG A 11 15.29 22.87 -7.12
CA ARG A 11 14.62 21.64 -6.67
C ARG A 11 14.88 20.46 -7.61
N VAL A 12 14.74 20.66 -8.92
CA VAL A 12 14.98 19.57 -9.89
C VAL A 12 16.42 19.07 -9.82
N SER A 13 17.39 19.97 -9.63
CA SER A 13 18.79 19.62 -9.44
C SER A 13 19.00 18.80 -8.16
N GLU A 14 18.40 19.22 -7.04
CA GLU A 14 18.45 18.49 -5.76
C GLU A 14 17.83 17.09 -5.86
N LEU A 15 16.67 16.95 -6.52
CA LEU A 15 16.02 15.66 -6.77
C LEU A 15 16.92 14.73 -7.59
N LYS A 16 17.49 15.23 -8.69
CA LYS A 16 18.44 14.47 -9.52
C LYS A 16 19.68 14.07 -8.73
N SER A 17 20.22 14.98 -7.91
CA SER A 17 21.37 14.67 -7.06
C SER A 17 21.06 13.56 -6.07
N PHE A 18 19.88 13.59 -5.44
CA PHE A 18 19.42 12.54 -4.54
C PHE A 18 19.23 11.20 -5.27
N ASP A 19 18.51 11.20 -6.40
CA ASP A 19 18.23 9.99 -7.20
C ASP A 19 19.52 9.35 -7.73
N ASN A 20 20.48 10.16 -8.17
CA ASN A 20 21.77 9.71 -8.69
C ASN A 20 22.65 9.01 -7.63
N THR A 21 22.40 9.26 -6.33
CA THR A 21 23.11 8.51 -5.27
C THR A 21 22.73 7.03 -5.27
N LYS A 22 21.50 6.72 -5.71
CA LYS A 22 20.87 5.39 -5.66
C LYS A 22 20.90 4.74 -4.26
N ALA A 23 21.17 5.54 -3.22
CA ALA A 23 21.34 5.06 -1.85
C ALA A 23 20.05 5.19 -1.03
N GLY A 24 19.13 6.03 -1.50
CA GLY A 24 17.84 6.28 -0.88
C GLY A 24 17.91 7.02 0.45
N VAL A 25 16.80 7.01 1.19
CA VAL A 25 16.67 7.67 2.50
C VAL A 25 17.60 7.02 3.52
N LYS A 26 17.75 5.69 3.48
CA LYS A 26 18.69 4.97 4.33
C LYS A 26 20.12 5.44 4.11
N GLY A 27 20.53 5.68 2.85
CA GLY A 27 21.85 6.24 2.55
C GLY A 27 22.09 7.61 3.19
N LEU A 28 21.05 8.43 3.37
CA LEU A 28 21.14 9.70 4.12
C LEU A 28 21.36 9.45 5.61
N VAL A 29 20.68 8.47 6.18
CA VAL A 29 20.80 8.10 7.60
C VAL A 29 22.17 7.48 7.89
N ASP A 30 22.64 6.57 7.04
CA ASP A 30 23.96 5.93 7.15
C ASP A 30 25.10 6.96 7.08
N ALA A 31 24.88 8.10 6.40
CA ALA A 31 25.81 9.22 6.35
C ALA A 31 25.84 10.09 7.62
N GLY A 32 25.05 9.77 8.66
CA GLY A 32 25.05 10.46 9.95
C GLY A 32 24.30 11.79 9.96
N LEU A 33 23.30 11.94 9.09
CA LEU A 33 22.54 13.17 8.96
C LEU A 33 21.69 13.45 10.22
N THR A 34 21.80 14.67 10.75
CA THR A 34 21.07 15.12 11.96
C THR A 34 19.87 16.02 11.64
N LYS A 35 19.68 16.43 10.38
CA LYS A 35 18.58 17.28 9.91
C LYS A 35 18.12 16.86 8.54
N ILE A 36 16.82 16.66 8.35
CA ILE A 36 16.28 16.15 7.09
C ILE A 36 16.37 17.21 5.98
N PRO A 37 16.72 16.83 4.73
CA PRO A 37 16.77 17.77 3.63
C PRO A 37 15.40 18.43 3.38
N PRO A 38 15.35 19.70 2.92
CA PRO A 38 14.09 20.38 2.61
C PRO A 38 13.20 19.65 1.61
N LEU A 39 13.77 18.76 0.78
CA LEU A 39 13.01 17.88 -0.13
C LEU A 39 11.97 17.02 0.58
N PHE A 40 12.18 16.70 1.86
CA PHE A 40 11.32 15.85 2.69
C PHE A 40 10.39 16.65 3.61
N HIS A 41 10.47 17.98 3.60
CA HIS A 41 9.64 18.84 4.44
C HIS A 41 8.22 18.87 3.91
N HIS A 42 7.30 18.32 4.69
CA HIS A 42 5.87 18.40 4.38
C HIS A 42 5.30 19.69 4.99
N PRO A 43 4.32 20.33 4.33
CA PRO A 43 3.66 21.49 4.89
C PRO A 43 3.03 21.11 6.24
N PRO A 44 3.05 22.00 7.25
CA PRO A 44 2.43 21.73 8.53
C PRO A 44 0.96 21.41 8.30
N HIS A 45 0.57 20.19 8.66
CA HIS A 45 -0.78 19.69 8.50
C HIS A 45 -1.73 20.52 9.36
N LYS A 46 -2.62 21.28 8.73
CA LYS A 46 -3.59 22.17 9.40
C LYS A 46 -4.68 21.41 10.20
N SER A 47 -4.63 20.09 10.28
CA SER A 47 -5.61 19.23 10.95
C SER A 47 -5.01 18.29 12.01
N ASP A 48 -3.75 18.48 12.39
CA ASP A 48 -3.01 17.53 13.25
C ASP A 48 -3.07 17.90 14.73
N GLU A 49 -4.24 17.73 15.36
CA GLU A 49 -4.19 17.08 16.66
C GLU A 49 -4.66 15.65 16.46
N PRO A 50 -3.84 14.62 16.75
CA PRO A 50 -4.42 13.33 17.10
C PRO A 50 -5.37 13.66 18.25
N SER A 51 -6.66 13.39 18.11
CA SER A 51 -7.62 13.62 19.18
C SER A 51 -7.19 12.79 20.40
N ASN A 52 -6.38 13.38 21.26
CA ASN A 52 -6.11 12.92 22.61
C ASN A 52 -7.36 13.24 23.42
N LEU A 53 -8.11 12.17 23.70
CA LEU A 53 -9.26 12.07 24.59
C LEU A 53 -10.60 12.66 24.14
N GLY A 54 -11.51 11.73 23.81
CA GLY A 54 -12.94 11.98 23.69
C GLY A 54 -13.77 10.73 23.39
N ASN A 55 -13.59 9.65 24.15
CA ASN A 55 -14.60 8.61 24.40
C ASN A 55 -15.29 7.82 23.25
N THR A 56 -14.79 7.86 22.02
CA THR A 56 -15.09 6.82 21.02
C THR A 56 -13.80 6.20 20.55
N GLN A 57 -13.37 5.14 21.24
CA GLN A 57 -12.36 4.23 20.73
C GLN A 57 -12.95 3.63 19.45
N HIS A 58 -12.58 4.19 18.30
CA HIS A 58 -12.94 3.63 17.02
C HIS A 58 -12.17 2.33 16.86
N ILE A 59 -12.78 1.23 17.28
CA ILE A 59 -12.21 -0.11 17.16
C ILE A 59 -12.37 -0.51 15.70
N ILE A 60 -11.24 -0.61 15.01
CA ILE A 60 -11.18 -1.12 13.65
C ILE A 60 -11.76 -2.54 13.64
N PRO A 61 -12.62 -2.90 12.67
CA PRO A 61 -13.15 -4.24 12.59
C PRO A 61 -12.04 -5.29 12.52
N VAL A 62 -12.21 -6.36 13.27
CA VAL A 62 -11.34 -7.54 13.23
C VAL A 62 -12.19 -8.69 12.71
N ILE A 63 -11.71 -9.32 11.64
CA ILE A 63 -12.37 -10.45 10.99
C ILE A 63 -11.48 -11.67 11.21
N ASP A 64 -12.06 -12.67 11.87
CA ASP A 64 -11.43 -13.94 12.12
C ASP A 64 -11.84 -14.93 11.02
N LEU A 65 -10.87 -15.48 10.29
CA LEU A 65 -11.09 -16.45 9.21
C LEU A 65 -11.00 -17.90 9.69
N ALA A 66 -10.91 -18.15 11.00
CA ALA A 66 -10.94 -19.49 11.56
C ALA A 66 -12.19 -20.27 11.09
N ASP A 67 -11.97 -21.53 10.72
CA ASP A 67 -13.03 -22.49 10.36
C ASP A 67 -13.95 -22.06 9.19
N ILE A 68 -13.52 -21.10 8.38
CA ILE A 68 -14.33 -20.57 7.26
C ILE A 68 -14.76 -21.62 6.23
N ASP A 69 -13.97 -22.69 6.09
CA ASP A 69 -14.24 -23.80 5.17
C ASP A 69 -15.01 -24.96 5.83
N GLN A 70 -15.30 -24.89 7.13
CA GLN A 70 -15.91 -25.99 7.89
C GLN A 70 -17.43 -25.91 7.98
N ASP A 71 -18.01 -24.71 8.01
CA ASP A 71 -19.46 -24.51 8.16
C ASP A 71 -19.97 -23.36 7.26
N PRO A 72 -20.95 -23.61 6.38
CA PRO A 72 -21.60 -22.55 5.59
C PRO A 72 -22.18 -21.40 6.42
N ILE A 73 -22.62 -21.66 7.65
CA ILE A 73 -23.15 -20.63 8.55
C ILE A 73 -22.00 -19.70 9.00
N ILE A 74 -20.85 -20.25 9.39
CA ILE A 74 -19.66 -19.48 9.76
C ILE A 74 -19.20 -18.63 8.58
N ARG A 75 -19.14 -19.21 7.37
CA ARG A 75 -18.80 -18.47 6.15
C ARG A 75 -19.75 -17.30 5.93
N GLN A 76 -21.06 -17.50 6.06
CA GLN A 76 -22.04 -16.44 5.89
C GLN A 76 -21.85 -15.31 6.92
N GLU A 77 -21.62 -15.64 8.20
CA GLU A 77 -21.33 -14.64 9.23
C GLU A 77 -20.06 -13.83 8.93
N ILE A 78 -19.01 -14.49 8.42
CA ILE A 78 -17.78 -13.82 8.00
C ILE A 78 -18.05 -12.90 6.81
N VAL A 79 -18.81 -13.35 5.81
CA VAL A 79 -19.21 -12.54 4.64
C VAL A 79 -19.99 -11.30 5.06
N GLU A 80 -20.90 -11.42 6.03
CA GLU A 80 -21.67 -10.29 6.57
C GLU A 80 -20.76 -9.29 7.31
N LYS A 81 -19.87 -9.77 8.19
CA LYS A 81 -18.88 -8.90 8.87
C LYS A 81 -17.96 -8.20 7.88
N LEU A 82 -17.54 -8.91 6.84
CA LEU A 82 -16.68 -8.39 5.79
C LEU A 82 -17.38 -7.32 4.97
N ARG A 83 -18.65 -7.53 4.62
CA ARG A 83 -19.51 -6.52 3.99
C ARG A 83 -19.57 -5.26 4.84
N ASP A 84 -19.93 -5.38 6.11
CA ASP A 84 -20.09 -4.24 7.02
C ASP A 84 -18.78 -3.48 7.21
N ALA A 85 -17.67 -4.19 7.40
CA ALA A 85 -16.34 -3.59 7.54
C ALA A 85 -15.92 -2.84 6.26
N SER A 86 -16.13 -3.46 5.09
CA SER A 86 -15.75 -2.90 3.80
C SER A 86 -16.59 -1.67 3.42
N GLU A 87 -17.91 -1.70 3.65
CA GLU A 87 -18.81 -0.57 3.35
C GLU A 87 -18.68 0.57 4.37
N THR A 88 -18.47 0.24 5.65
CA THR A 88 -18.42 1.25 6.72
C THR A 88 -17.04 1.90 6.80
N TRP A 89 -16.01 1.05 6.93
CA TRP A 89 -14.64 1.46 7.21
C TRP A 89 -13.80 1.49 5.97
N GLY A 90 -13.95 0.52 5.06
CA GLY A 90 -13.03 0.29 3.94
C GLY A 90 -11.65 -0.21 4.38
N PHE A 91 -11.54 -0.58 5.65
CA PHE A 91 -10.32 -1.00 6.32
C PHE A 91 -10.65 -1.95 7.48
N PHE A 92 -9.93 -3.08 7.59
CA PHE A 92 -10.09 -4.02 8.72
C PHE A 92 -8.87 -4.91 8.90
N GLN A 93 -8.79 -5.57 10.06
CA GLN A 93 -7.74 -6.55 10.38
C GLN A 93 -8.25 -7.98 10.19
N LEU A 94 -7.38 -8.84 9.66
CA LEU A 94 -7.63 -10.26 9.44
C LEU A 94 -6.84 -11.10 10.45
N LEU A 95 -7.51 -12.02 11.13
CA LEU A 95 -6.90 -13.03 12.00
C LEU A 95 -7.14 -14.44 11.42
N ASN A 96 -6.29 -15.39 11.84
CA ASN A 96 -6.38 -16.80 11.43
C ASN A 96 -6.49 -17.01 9.91
N HIS A 97 -5.82 -16.14 9.15
CA HIS A 97 -5.84 -16.12 7.68
C HIS A 97 -5.03 -17.25 7.02
N GLY A 98 -4.55 -18.24 7.79
CA GLY A 98 -3.88 -19.44 7.28
C GLY A 98 -2.44 -19.29 6.79
N ILE A 99 -1.83 -18.11 6.91
CA ILE A 99 -0.40 -17.92 6.57
C ILE A 99 0.44 -18.23 7.82
N PRO A 100 1.46 -19.11 7.73
CA PRO A 100 2.29 -19.43 8.88
C PRO A 100 2.99 -18.19 9.43
N ALA A 101 3.02 -18.05 10.76
CA ALA A 101 3.70 -16.95 11.42
C ALA A 101 5.19 -16.88 11.05
N SER A 102 5.84 -18.03 10.82
CA SER A 102 7.23 -18.08 10.35
C SER A 102 7.43 -17.39 9.00
N VAL A 103 6.48 -17.52 8.07
CA VAL A 103 6.52 -16.86 6.76
C VAL A 103 6.37 -15.35 6.92
N LEU A 104 5.45 -14.91 7.78
CA LEU A 104 5.25 -13.49 8.06
C LEU A 104 6.46 -12.83 8.75
N GLU A 105 7.09 -13.51 9.69
CA GLU A 105 8.32 -13.00 10.32
C GLU A 105 9.49 -12.99 9.34
N GLU A 106 9.65 -14.07 8.56
CA GLU A 106 10.79 -14.20 7.65
C GLU A 106 10.71 -13.22 6.49
N ILE A 107 9.52 -12.87 5.98
CA ILE A 107 9.43 -11.85 4.92
C ILE A 107 9.80 -10.46 5.44
N LYS A 108 9.43 -10.12 6.69
CA LYS A 108 9.87 -8.87 7.33
C LYS A 108 11.38 -8.85 7.51
N HIS A 109 11.98 -9.95 7.93
CA HIS A 109 13.44 -10.08 8.00
C HIS A 109 14.08 -9.97 6.63
N GLY A 110 13.51 -10.59 5.59
CA GLY A 110 13.98 -10.48 4.22
C GLY A 110 13.99 -9.03 3.72
N VAL A 111 12.94 -8.27 4.01
CA VAL A 111 12.89 -6.84 3.68
C VAL A 111 13.98 -6.08 4.42
N CYS A 112 14.12 -6.31 5.72
CA CYS A 112 15.19 -5.69 6.50
C CYS A 112 16.57 -6.02 5.93
N ARG A 113 16.88 -7.32 5.70
CA ARG A 113 18.16 -7.77 5.14
C ARG A 113 18.49 -7.11 3.81
N PHE A 114 17.53 -7.04 2.88
CA PHE A 114 17.75 -6.37 1.60
C PHE A 114 18.12 -4.90 1.77
N HIS A 115 17.36 -4.16 2.60
CA HIS A 115 17.63 -2.73 2.79
C HIS A 115 18.90 -2.46 3.61
N GLU A 116 19.31 -3.38 4.49
CA GLU A 116 20.58 -3.34 5.23
C GLU A 116 21.80 -3.87 4.45
N GLU A 117 21.59 -4.37 3.24
CA GLU A 117 22.64 -4.93 2.40
C GLU A 117 23.61 -3.86 1.88
N ASP A 118 24.76 -4.33 1.35
CA ASP A 118 25.79 -3.46 0.79
C ASP A 118 25.20 -2.54 -0.29
N MET A 119 25.62 -1.27 -0.26
CA MET A 119 25.10 -0.26 -1.18
C MET A 119 25.37 -0.61 -2.64
N GLU A 120 26.51 -1.24 -2.96
CA GLU A 120 26.84 -1.61 -4.34
C GLU A 120 25.87 -2.68 -4.87
N ILE A 121 25.46 -3.64 -4.04
CA ILE A 121 24.46 -4.65 -4.41
C ILE A 121 23.10 -3.98 -4.68
N LYS A 122 22.64 -3.11 -3.78
CA LYS A 122 21.37 -2.40 -3.96
C LYS A 122 21.37 -1.48 -5.17
N ARG A 123 22.51 -0.87 -5.51
CA ARG A 123 22.67 0.03 -6.66
C ARG A 123 22.44 -0.65 -8.01
N GLU A 124 22.78 -1.94 -8.11
CA GLU A 124 22.52 -2.75 -9.31
C GLU A 124 21.01 -2.94 -9.54
N MET A 125 20.24 -3.06 -8.46
CA MET A 125 18.79 -3.20 -8.46
C MET A 125 18.04 -1.85 -8.46
N TYR A 126 18.77 -0.73 -8.33
CA TYR A 126 18.15 0.59 -8.29
C TYR A 126 17.70 1.04 -9.67
N THR A 127 16.39 1.17 -9.85
CA THR A 127 15.81 1.61 -11.11
C THR A 127 14.43 2.23 -10.93
N ARG A 128 14.02 3.01 -11.94
CA ARG A 128 12.66 3.54 -12.10
C ARG A 128 11.94 2.90 -13.29
N ASP A 129 12.49 1.80 -13.82
CA ASP A 129 11.84 0.94 -14.81
C ASP A 129 10.95 -0.09 -14.11
N TYR A 130 9.66 0.22 -14.01
CA TYR A 130 8.65 -0.61 -13.33
C TYR A 130 8.25 -1.88 -14.07
N THR A 131 8.82 -2.14 -15.25
CA THR A 131 8.62 -3.39 -16.00
C THR A 131 9.52 -4.52 -15.49
N LYS A 132 10.53 -4.19 -14.67
CA LYS A 132 11.43 -5.18 -14.07
C LYS A 132 10.69 -6.05 -13.07
N PRO A 133 11.00 -7.36 -13.00
CA PRO A 133 10.39 -8.28 -12.04
C PRO A 133 10.67 -7.86 -10.59
N PHE A 134 11.87 -7.34 -10.33
CA PHE A 134 12.26 -6.74 -9.07
C PHE A 134 12.94 -5.39 -9.33
N LEU A 135 12.67 -4.42 -8.47
CA LEU A 135 13.38 -3.15 -8.46
C LEU A 135 13.40 -2.54 -7.07
N TYR A 136 14.32 -1.62 -6.84
CA TYR A 136 14.39 -0.81 -5.64
C TYR A 136 14.50 0.67 -5.99
N ASN A 137 13.78 1.53 -5.27
CA ASN A 137 13.98 2.97 -5.33
C ASN A 137 13.45 3.69 -4.08
N SER A 138 13.65 5.01 -4.07
CA SER A 138 13.05 5.91 -3.08
C SER A 138 12.02 6.79 -3.79
N ASN A 139 10.79 6.73 -3.29
CA ASN A 139 9.62 7.47 -3.80
C ASN A 139 9.36 7.22 -5.30
N PHE A 140 8.32 6.46 -5.61
CA PHE A 140 7.95 6.19 -7.01
C PHE A 140 7.59 7.47 -7.79
N ASP A 141 7.07 8.47 -7.06
CA ASP A 141 6.59 9.79 -7.49
C ASP A 141 7.65 10.90 -7.31
N LEU A 142 8.95 10.55 -7.18
CA LEU A 142 10.05 11.48 -6.86
C LEU A 142 9.99 12.82 -7.62
N TYR A 143 9.71 12.78 -8.92
CA TYR A 143 9.77 13.96 -9.81
C TYR A 143 8.46 14.75 -9.90
N THR A 144 7.37 14.22 -9.35
CA THR A 144 6.04 14.85 -9.40
C THR A 144 5.59 15.32 -8.01
N SER A 145 6.07 14.68 -6.95
CA SER A 145 5.65 14.96 -5.59
C SER A 145 6.14 16.31 -5.06
N PRO A 146 5.30 17.08 -4.33
CA PRO A 146 5.73 18.34 -3.73
C PRO A 146 6.72 18.14 -2.57
N ALA A 147 6.64 17.03 -1.85
CA ALA A 147 7.54 16.63 -0.77
C ALA A 147 7.77 15.12 -0.83
N LEU A 148 8.99 14.68 -0.56
CA LEU A 148 9.36 13.26 -0.59
C LEU A 148 9.03 12.59 0.75
N ASN A 149 8.56 11.34 0.69
CA ASN A 149 8.34 10.53 1.87
C ASN A 149 9.66 9.97 2.42
N TRP A 150 9.77 9.88 3.75
CA TRP A 150 10.90 9.30 4.48
C TRP A 150 10.85 7.77 4.46
N ARG A 151 10.93 7.18 3.26
CA ARG A 151 10.95 5.73 3.03
C ARG A 151 11.73 5.34 1.80
N ASP A 152 12.17 4.09 1.85
CA ASP A 152 12.79 3.33 0.78
C ASP A 152 11.90 2.12 0.46
N THR A 153 11.84 1.68 -0.80
CA THR A 153 10.89 0.64 -1.21
C THR A 153 11.48 -0.23 -2.31
N PHE A 154 11.46 -1.55 -2.08
CA PHE A 154 11.56 -2.47 -3.20
C PHE A 154 10.18 -2.86 -3.69
N MET A 155 10.08 -3.24 -4.96
CA MET A 155 8.89 -3.74 -5.60
C MET A 155 9.21 -5.08 -6.26
N CYS A 156 8.35 -6.08 -6.07
CA CYS A 156 8.48 -7.41 -6.65
C CYS A 156 7.15 -7.83 -7.28
N HIS A 157 7.13 -8.06 -8.59
CA HIS A 157 5.98 -8.65 -9.26
C HIS A 157 5.97 -10.16 -8.99
N LEU A 158 4.97 -10.65 -8.28
CA LEU A 158 4.82 -12.05 -7.87
C LEU A 158 3.81 -12.81 -8.74
N ALA A 159 2.95 -12.10 -9.47
CA ALA A 159 2.00 -12.65 -10.43
C ALA A 159 1.82 -11.69 -11.62
N PRO A 160 1.42 -12.18 -12.82
CA PRO A 160 0.87 -13.51 -13.10
C PRO A 160 1.90 -14.64 -13.11
N ASN A 161 3.16 -14.31 -13.38
CA ASN A 161 4.25 -15.28 -13.42
C ASN A 161 5.12 -15.14 -12.17
N THR A 162 5.49 -16.26 -11.57
CA THR A 162 6.52 -16.28 -10.53
C THR A 162 7.82 -15.73 -11.11
N PRO A 163 8.46 -14.74 -10.47
CA PRO A 163 9.71 -14.18 -10.96
C PRO A 163 10.81 -15.25 -11.00
N ASN A 164 11.72 -15.16 -11.97
CA ASN A 164 12.89 -16.02 -12.00
C ASN A 164 13.73 -15.73 -10.74
N PRO A 165 14.11 -16.75 -9.94
CA PRO A 165 14.91 -16.53 -8.74
C PRO A 165 16.19 -15.72 -8.99
N GLN A 166 16.80 -15.82 -10.18
CA GLN A 166 18.01 -15.05 -10.55
C GLN A 166 17.77 -13.54 -10.61
N ASP A 167 16.53 -13.10 -10.84
CA ASP A 167 16.17 -11.67 -10.88
C ASP A 167 15.87 -11.12 -9.48
N LEU A 168 15.82 -11.97 -8.45
CA LEU A 168 15.55 -11.58 -7.06
C LEU A 168 16.85 -11.47 -6.25
N PRO A 169 16.94 -10.50 -5.32
CA PRO A 169 18.08 -10.37 -4.43
C PRO A 169 18.16 -11.57 -3.48
N GLU A 170 19.38 -12.07 -3.25
CA GLU A 170 19.63 -13.24 -2.41
C GLU A 170 19.07 -13.07 -0.99
N ALA A 171 19.12 -11.85 -0.43
CA ALA A 171 18.63 -11.53 0.90
C ALA A 171 17.15 -11.89 1.17
N CYS A 172 16.29 -11.89 0.14
CA CYS A 172 14.86 -12.17 0.29
C CYS A 172 14.24 -13.02 -0.83
N ARG A 173 15.04 -13.61 -1.71
CA ARG A 173 14.61 -14.42 -2.86
C ARG A 173 13.61 -15.52 -2.50
N ASP A 174 14.01 -16.46 -1.65
CA ASP A 174 13.21 -17.66 -1.40
C ASP A 174 11.91 -17.30 -0.66
N ILE A 175 12.01 -16.41 0.32
CA ILE A 175 10.86 -15.98 1.11
C ILE A 175 9.88 -15.14 0.31
N LEU A 176 10.32 -14.35 -0.68
CA LEU A 176 9.40 -13.61 -1.57
C LEU A 176 8.51 -14.56 -2.37
N VAL A 177 9.08 -15.66 -2.86
CA VAL A 177 8.33 -16.68 -3.61
C VAL A 177 7.33 -17.40 -2.69
N GLU A 178 7.79 -17.90 -1.53
CA GLU A 178 6.93 -18.58 -0.57
C GLU A 178 5.80 -17.67 -0.05
N TYR A 179 6.13 -16.43 0.33
CA TYR A 179 5.16 -15.43 0.76
C TYR A 179 4.15 -15.11 -0.34
N GLY A 180 4.60 -14.98 -1.59
CA GLY A 180 3.75 -14.73 -2.75
C GLY A 180 2.71 -15.83 -2.96
N GLU A 181 3.08 -17.10 -2.83
CA GLU A 181 2.15 -18.23 -2.94
C GLU A 181 1.07 -18.18 -1.85
N HIS A 182 1.46 -17.88 -0.61
CA HIS A 182 0.54 -17.75 0.51
C HIS A 182 -0.42 -16.57 0.34
N ILE A 183 0.10 -15.41 -0.03
CA ILE A 183 -0.72 -14.22 -0.25
C ILE A 183 -1.66 -14.39 -1.43
N MET A 184 -1.21 -15.00 -2.54
CA MET A 184 -2.09 -15.26 -3.68
C MET A 184 -3.29 -16.12 -3.29
N LYS A 185 -3.08 -17.20 -2.52
CA LYS A 185 -4.16 -18.05 -2.00
C LYS A 185 -5.13 -17.24 -1.12
N LEU A 186 -4.61 -16.42 -0.21
CA LEU A 186 -5.42 -15.56 0.65
C LEU A 186 -6.21 -14.53 -0.16
N GLY A 187 -5.59 -13.87 -1.14
CA GLY A 187 -6.26 -12.88 -1.99
C GLY A 187 -7.40 -13.48 -2.80
N ILE A 188 -7.22 -14.68 -3.37
CA ILE A 188 -8.30 -15.40 -4.06
C ILE A 188 -9.48 -15.65 -3.12
N LEU A 189 -9.23 -16.16 -1.90
CA LEU A 189 -10.28 -16.36 -0.90
C LEU A 189 -10.98 -15.04 -0.54
N LEU A 190 -10.23 -13.95 -0.35
CA LEU A 190 -10.80 -12.64 -0.04
C LEU A 190 -11.68 -12.11 -1.18
N PHE A 191 -11.28 -12.29 -2.44
CA PHE A 191 -12.11 -11.93 -3.59
C PHE A 191 -13.38 -12.77 -3.68
N GLU A 192 -13.35 -14.04 -3.27
CA GLU A 192 -14.54 -14.87 -3.16
C GLU A 192 -15.53 -14.33 -2.13
N LEU A 193 -15.04 -14.06 -0.91
CA LEU A 193 -15.85 -13.51 0.17
C LEU A 193 -16.38 -12.10 -0.15
N LEU A 194 -15.58 -11.25 -0.79
CA LEU A 194 -16.00 -9.94 -1.27
C LEU A 194 -17.08 -10.05 -2.35
N SER A 195 -16.98 -11.03 -3.26
CA SER A 195 -18.02 -11.26 -4.28
C SER A 195 -19.33 -11.70 -3.63
N GLU A 196 -19.29 -12.60 -2.64
CA GLU A 196 -20.46 -12.99 -1.85
C GLU A 196 -21.04 -11.82 -1.04
N ALA A 197 -20.17 -10.98 -0.47
CA ALA A 197 -20.56 -9.75 0.22
C ALA A 197 -21.22 -8.72 -0.73
N LEU A 198 -20.97 -8.81 -2.03
CA LEU A 198 -21.67 -8.02 -3.04
C LEU A 198 -22.99 -8.67 -3.49
N GLY A 199 -23.27 -9.91 -3.08
CA GLY A 199 -24.41 -10.70 -3.56
C GLY A 199 -24.18 -11.30 -4.95
N LEU A 200 -22.92 -11.49 -5.34
CA LEU A 200 -22.51 -12.01 -6.65
C LEU A 200 -22.07 -13.48 -6.53
N ASN A 201 -21.79 -14.10 -7.68
CA ASN A 201 -21.12 -15.40 -7.71
C ASN A 201 -19.76 -15.30 -6.99
N PRO A 202 -19.34 -16.27 -6.15
CA PRO A 202 -18.05 -16.21 -5.46
C PRO A 202 -16.86 -15.95 -6.40
N ASN A 203 -16.85 -16.49 -7.62
CA ASN A 203 -15.75 -16.26 -8.55
C ASN A 203 -15.81 -14.92 -9.30
N HIS A 204 -16.83 -14.09 -9.11
CA HIS A 204 -17.08 -12.92 -9.96
C HIS A 204 -15.88 -11.96 -10.04
N LEU A 205 -15.33 -11.51 -8.89
CA LEU A 205 -14.18 -10.59 -8.89
C LEU A 205 -12.90 -11.25 -9.44
N LYS A 206 -12.74 -12.55 -9.23
CA LYS A 206 -11.62 -13.32 -9.80
C LYS A 206 -11.74 -13.42 -11.32
N ASP A 207 -12.92 -13.73 -11.84
CA ASP A 207 -13.21 -13.82 -13.28
C ASP A 207 -13.11 -12.44 -13.97
N MET A 208 -13.36 -11.36 -13.21
CA MET A 208 -13.04 -10.00 -13.62
C MET A 208 -11.54 -9.70 -13.68
N GLY A 209 -10.67 -10.62 -13.26
CA GLY A 209 -9.21 -10.48 -13.30
C GLY A 209 -8.63 -9.66 -12.15
N CYS A 210 -9.37 -9.48 -11.04
CA CYS A 210 -8.87 -8.72 -9.90
C CYS A 210 -7.70 -9.38 -9.18
N ALA A 211 -7.47 -10.68 -9.42
CA ALA A 211 -6.37 -11.46 -8.87
C ALA A 211 -5.29 -11.84 -9.90
N ASP A 212 -5.33 -11.27 -11.11
CA ASP A 212 -4.41 -11.63 -12.21
C ASP A 212 -2.97 -11.13 -11.95
N GLY A 213 -2.82 -10.06 -11.18
CA GLY A 213 -1.54 -9.47 -10.80
C GLY A 213 -1.39 -9.33 -9.30
N LEU A 214 -0.16 -9.53 -8.83
CA LEU A 214 0.23 -9.37 -7.43
C LEU A 214 1.58 -8.66 -7.36
N LEU A 215 1.60 -7.50 -6.73
CA LEU A 215 2.79 -6.69 -6.51
C LEU A 215 3.09 -6.61 -5.02
N ALA A 216 4.25 -7.10 -4.60
CA ALA A 216 4.73 -6.93 -3.23
C ALA A 216 5.64 -5.69 -3.13
N LEU A 217 5.36 -4.83 -2.16
CA LEU A 217 6.14 -3.64 -1.82
C LEU A 217 6.77 -3.86 -0.44
N GLY A 218 8.09 -3.94 -0.39
CA GLY A 218 8.85 -4.00 0.87
C GLY A 218 9.29 -2.62 1.28
N HIS A 219 8.50 -1.97 2.14
CA HIS A 219 8.77 -0.64 2.65
C HIS A 219 9.73 -0.68 3.84
N TYR A 220 10.74 0.18 3.78
CA TYR A 220 11.70 0.41 4.85
C TYR A 220 11.67 1.88 5.23
N TYR A 221 11.39 2.15 6.50
CA TYR A 221 11.27 3.49 7.07
C TYR A 221 12.42 3.68 8.06
N PRO A 222 13.53 4.31 7.66
CA PRO A 222 14.65 4.58 8.55
C PRO A 222 14.23 5.49 9.72
N ALA A 223 15.00 5.47 10.81
CA ALA A 223 14.89 6.46 11.87
C ALA A 223 14.97 7.89 11.29
N CYS A 224 14.10 8.78 11.77
CA CYS A 224 14.02 10.16 11.31
C CYS A 224 14.43 11.13 12.42
N PRO A 225 15.43 12.01 12.22
CA PRO A 225 15.85 12.96 13.25
C PRO A 225 14.86 14.12 13.47
N GLU A 226 13.98 14.38 12.49
CA GLU A 226 12.97 15.45 12.54
C GLU A 226 11.60 14.89 12.08
N PRO A 227 11.01 13.93 12.81
CA PRO A 227 9.82 13.20 12.36
C PRO A 227 8.59 14.10 12.18
N ASP A 228 8.50 15.21 12.93
CA ASP A 228 7.40 16.18 12.82
C ASP A 228 7.44 17.00 11.52
N LEU A 229 8.55 16.96 10.77
CA LEU A 229 8.71 17.68 9.51
C LEU A 229 8.43 16.82 8.28
N THR A 230 8.22 15.50 8.45
CA THR A 230 8.07 14.58 7.32
C THR A 230 7.09 13.45 7.59
N MET A 231 6.88 12.61 6.59
CA MET A 231 5.95 11.49 6.62
C MET A 231 6.66 10.24 6.10
N GLY A 232 6.43 9.10 6.73
CA GLY A 232 6.84 7.81 6.17
C GLY A 232 6.10 7.51 4.87
N ALA A 233 4.81 7.82 4.82
CA ALA A 233 4.01 7.88 3.60
C ALA A 233 2.94 8.97 3.75
N SER A 234 2.86 9.84 2.75
CA SER A 234 1.87 10.90 2.63
C SER A 234 0.46 10.34 2.52
N LYS A 235 -0.53 11.22 2.74
CA LYS A 235 -1.94 10.94 2.54
C LYS A 235 -2.18 10.36 1.13
N GLN A 236 -2.64 9.11 1.07
CA GLN A 236 -2.89 8.42 -0.20
C GLN A 236 -4.08 7.46 -0.10
N SER A 237 -4.65 7.11 -1.24
CA SER A 237 -5.51 5.94 -1.42
C SER A 237 -4.84 5.02 -2.43
N ASP A 238 -4.94 3.71 -2.19
CA ASP A 238 -4.32 2.74 -3.09
C ASP A 238 -5.02 2.70 -4.44
N ASN A 239 -4.28 2.26 -5.45
CA ASN A 239 -4.71 2.25 -6.86
C ASN A 239 -4.97 0.84 -7.40
N ASP A 240 -4.97 -0.15 -6.51
CA ASP A 240 -5.19 -1.55 -6.80
C ASP A 240 -6.63 -1.96 -6.42
N PHE A 241 -6.98 -3.23 -6.61
CA PHE A 241 -8.30 -3.75 -6.23
C PHE A 241 -8.38 -4.08 -4.75
N LEU A 242 -7.27 -4.57 -4.18
CA LEU A 242 -7.20 -5.08 -2.83
C LEU A 242 -5.76 -5.06 -2.30
N THR A 243 -5.51 -4.26 -1.27
CA THR A 243 -4.20 -4.26 -0.59
C THR A 243 -4.27 -5.12 0.66
N VAL A 244 -3.35 -6.09 0.78
CA VAL A 244 -3.08 -6.86 1.99
C VAL A 244 -1.76 -6.36 2.60
N LEU A 245 -1.81 -5.78 3.80
CA LEU A 245 -0.67 -5.15 4.44
C LEU A 245 -0.23 -5.92 5.69
N LEU A 246 1.05 -6.29 5.71
CA LEU A 246 1.75 -6.79 6.89
C LEU A 246 2.57 -5.67 7.54
N GLN A 247 2.33 -5.40 8.82
CA GLN A 247 3.06 -4.40 9.61
C GLN A 247 4.07 -5.08 10.55
N ASP A 248 5.14 -4.37 10.90
CA ASP A 248 5.94 -4.69 12.07
C ASP A 248 5.25 -4.27 13.39
N HIS A 249 5.95 -4.43 14.51
CA HIS A 249 5.45 -4.08 15.83
C HIS A 249 5.49 -2.57 16.14
N ASN A 250 6.15 -1.76 15.31
CA ASN A 250 6.34 -0.33 15.54
C ASN A 250 5.16 0.52 15.05
N GLY A 251 4.36 0.01 14.11
CA GLY A 251 3.09 0.62 13.70
C GLY A 251 3.24 1.97 12.98
N GLY A 252 2.39 2.95 13.33
CA GLY A 252 2.41 4.29 12.73
C GLY A 252 1.60 4.44 11.43
N LEU A 253 0.89 3.39 11.01
CA LEU A 253 -0.18 3.51 10.03
C LEU A 253 -1.37 4.25 10.66
N GLN A 254 -1.93 5.19 9.91
CA GLN A 254 -3.18 5.86 10.24
C GLN A 254 -4.13 5.78 9.05
N ALA A 255 -5.41 5.53 9.33
CA ALA A 255 -6.48 5.59 8.34
C ALA A 255 -7.40 6.77 8.65
N LEU A 256 -7.91 7.43 7.61
CA LEU A 256 -8.87 8.52 7.73
C LEU A 256 -10.29 7.93 7.82
N TYR A 257 -10.98 8.21 8.92
CA TYR A 257 -12.36 7.79 9.13
C TYR A 257 -13.15 8.94 9.73
N GLN A 258 -14.26 9.31 9.09
CA GLN A 258 -15.11 10.44 9.52
C GLN A 258 -14.29 11.72 9.76
N ASP A 259 -13.42 12.06 8.80
CA ASP A 259 -12.52 13.23 8.84
C ASP A 259 -11.52 13.25 10.01
N LYS A 260 -11.28 12.09 10.65
CA LYS A 260 -10.32 11.92 11.73
C LYS A 260 -9.29 10.85 11.39
N TRP A 261 -8.02 11.13 11.71
CA TRP A 261 -6.95 10.15 11.62
C TRP A 261 -7.02 9.18 12.80
N ILE A 262 -7.20 7.90 12.50
CA ILE A 262 -7.23 6.81 13.48
C ILE A 262 -5.94 6.02 13.39
N HIS A 263 -5.30 5.79 14.53
CA HIS A 263 -4.15 4.90 14.61
C HIS A 263 -4.56 3.44 14.42
N ILE A 264 -3.83 2.74 13.56
CA ILE A 264 -3.99 1.30 13.36
C ILE A 264 -2.91 0.60 14.19
N PRO A 265 -3.25 0.05 15.38
CA PRO A 265 -2.28 -0.68 16.16
C PRO A 265 -1.91 -1.98 15.44
N PRO A 266 -0.62 -2.30 15.31
CA PRO A 266 -0.21 -3.59 14.78
C PRO A 266 -0.67 -4.70 15.73
N VAL A 267 -1.38 -5.69 15.20
CA VAL A 267 -1.74 -6.91 15.92
C VAL A 267 -0.86 -8.04 15.40
N PRO A 268 -0.16 -8.79 16.28
CA PRO A 268 0.72 -9.87 15.86
C PRO A 268 -0.02 -10.90 14.99
N GLY A 269 0.51 -11.14 13.80
CA GLY A 269 -0.10 -12.06 12.84
C GLY A 269 -1.42 -11.56 12.24
N ALA A 270 -1.73 -10.27 12.34
CA ALA A 270 -2.86 -9.68 11.63
C ALA A 270 -2.43 -9.06 10.31
N LEU A 271 -3.30 -9.17 9.31
CA LEU A 271 -3.15 -8.48 8.03
C LEU A 271 -4.20 -7.38 7.91
N VAL A 272 -3.83 -6.27 7.31
CA VAL A 272 -4.73 -5.15 7.05
C VAL A 272 -5.27 -5.24 5.63
N LEU A 273 -6.58 -5.03 5.45
CA LEU A 273 -7.23 -5.00 4.13
C LEU A 273 -7.76 -3.61 3.77
N ILE A 274 -7.62 -3.18 2.50
CA ILE A 274 -8.13 -1.91 1.97
C ILE A 274 -8.92 -2.17 0.67
N THR A 275 -10.14 -1.62 0.55
CA THR A 275 -11.11 -1.97 -0.52
C THR A 275 -11.50 -0.78 -1.44
N ASN A 276 -12.30 -0.97 -2.51
CA ASN A 276 -12.64 0.11 -3.47
C ASN A 276 -14.15 0.31 -3.86
N ASP A 277 -14.56 1.60 -3.88
CA ASP A 277 -15.90 2.23 -4.01
C ASP A 277 -17.05 1.74 -3.10
N LYS A 278 -17.97 0.88 -3.57
CA LYS A 278 -19.06 0.34 -2.71
C LYS A 278 -18.47 -0.18 -1.40
N PHE A 279 -17.28 -0.74 -1.50
CA PHE A 279 -16.37 -0.92 -0.38
C PHE A 279 -15.39 0.25 -0.34
N LYS A 280 -15.40 1.10 0.69
CA LYS A 280 -14.72 2.41 0.59
C LYS A 280 -13.21 2.25 0.36
N SER A 281 -12.66 3.06 -0.56
CA SER A 281 -11.20 3.29 -0.64
C SER A 281 -10.81 4.36 0.36
N VAL A 282 -10.04 3.94 1.36
CA VAL A 282 -9.72 4.76 2.53
C VAL A 282 -8.42 5.50 2.29
N GLU A 283 -8.43 6.78 2.64
CA GLU A 283 -7.21 7.56 2.70
C GLU A 283 -6.41 7.13 3.93
N HIS A 284 -5.15 6.79 3.74
CA HIS A 284 -4.26 6.38 4.80
C HIS A 284 -2.92 7.12 4.69
N ARG A 285 -2.17 7.16 5.80
CA ARG A 285 -0.83 7.75 5.87
C ARG A 285 0.04 6.96 6.83
N VAL A 286 1.35 7.13 6.73
CA VAL A 286 2.31 6.50 7.65
C VAL A 286 3.17 7.59 8.28
N LEU A 287 3.15 7.68 9.60
CA LEU A 287 3.97 8.63 10.34
C LEU A 287 5.46 8.24 10.26
N ALA A 288 6.32 9.24 10.15
CA ALA A 288 7.75 9.10 10.41
C ALA A 288 7.98 8.93 11.92
N ASN A 289 9.08 8.29 12.31
CA ASN A 289 9.39 8.03 13.71
C ASN A 289 10.87 8.27 13.98
N ILE A 290 11.20 8.67 15.22
CA ILE A 290 12.57 8.81 15.70
C ILE A 290 13.25 7.46 15.86
N ASP A 291 12.48 6.43 16.20
CA ASP A 291 12.94 5.05 16.30
C ASP A 291 12.73 4.31 14.98
N GLY A 292 13.66 3.42 14.64
CA GLY A 292 13.61 2.62 13.42
C GLY A 292 14.77 1.62 13.30
N PRO A 293 14.82 0.86 12.21
CA PRO A 293 13.91 0.94 11.07
C PRO A 293 12.55 0.32 11.35
N LYS A 294 11.50 0.90 10.76
CA LYS A 294 10.19 0.25 10.64
C LYS A 294 10.09 -0.46 9.30
N ILE A 295 9.43 -1.61 9.30
CA ILE A 295 9.20 -2.44 8.10
C ILE A 295 7.71 -2.65 7.87
N SER A 296 7.29 -2.62 6.60
CA SER A 296 6.00 -3.17 6.20
C SER A 296 6.08 -3.83 4.83
N VAL A 297 5.18 -4.80 4.59
CA VAL A 297 5.05 -5.48 3.30
C VAL A 297 3.63 -5.29 2.81
N ALA A 298 3.44 -4.46 1.79
CA ALA A 298 2.14 -4.25 1.16
C ALA A 298 2.03 -5.16 -0.07
N SER A 299 0.94 -5.90 -0.17
CA SER A 299 0.67 -6.82 -1.27
C SER A 299 -0.56 -6.36 -2.03
N LEU A 300 -0.33 -5.84 -3.23
CA LEU A 300 -1.33 -5.13 -4.02
C LEU A 300 -1.86 -6.04 -5.13
N PHE A 301 -3.15 -6.38 -5.06
CA PHE A 301 -3.82 -7.17 -6.10
C PHE A 301 -4.35 -6.27 -7.21
N ASN A 302 -3.90 -6.52 -8.42
CA ASN A 302 -4.20 -5.70 -9.58
C ASN A 302 -4.48 -6.58 -10.81
N SER A 303 -4.68 -5.98 -11.98
CA SER A 303 -5.01 -6.70 -13.21
C SER A 303 -3.81 -7.42 -13.85
N GLY A 304 -2.60 -7.24 -13.33
CA GLY A 304 -1.36 -7.69 -13.96
C GLY A 304 -0.94 -6.80 -15.14
N LEU A 305 0.36 -6.84 -15.49
CA LEU A 305 0.95 -6.06 -16.58
C LEU A 305 0.33 -6.33 -17.96
N GLU A 306 -0.17 -7.55 -18.17
CA GLU A 306 -0.72 -8.00 -19.46
C GLU A 306 -2.17 -7.54 -19.69
N SER A 307 -2.91 -7.19 -18.63
CA SER A 307 -4.32 -6.78 -18.71
C SER A 307 -4.52 -5.27 -18.59
N PHE A 308 -3.47 -4.46 -18.82
CA PHE A 308 -3.54 -3.00 -18.72
C PHE A 308 -4.60 -2.35 -19.62
N SER A 309 -4.92 -2.99 -20.76
CA SER A 309 -5.95 -2.54 -21.70
C SER A 309 -7.36 -3.08 -21.39
N LYS A 310 -7.53 -3.93 -20.37
CA LYS A 310 -8.83 -4.47 -20.00
C LYS A 310 -9.72 -3.33 -19.46
N PRO A 311 -10.95 -3.18 -19.97
CA PRO A 311 -11.87 -2.17 -19.47
C PRO A 311 -12.46 -2.59 -18.13
N TYR A 312 -12.48 -1.66 -17.18
CA TYR A 312 -13.13 -1.77 -15.89
C TYR A 312 -14.19 -0.67 -15.76
N GLY A 313 -15.35 -1.04 -15.24
CA GLY A 313 -16.47 -0.13 -15.00
C GLY A 313 -17.37 -0.68 -13.89
N PRO A 314 -18.46 0.02 -13.57
CA PRO A 314 -19.41 -0.45 -12.56
C PRO A 314 -19.94 -1.86 -12.90
N ILE A 315 -20.00 -2.75 -11.91
CA ILE A 315 -20.54 -4.11 -12.06
C ILE A 315 -22.04 -4.01 -12.39
N ASN A 316 -22.43 -4.52 -13.56
CA ASN A 316 -23.78 -4.36 -14.10
C ASN A 316 -24.86 -4.93 -13.17
N GLU A 317 -24.58 -6.05 -12.52
CA GLU A 317 -25.46 -6.74 -11.58
C GLU A 317 -25.76 -5.92 -10.33
N LEU A 318 -24.93 -4.91 -10.02
CA LEU A 318 -25.13 -4.01 -8.89
C LEU A 318 -25.87 -2.72 -9.28
N LEU A 319 -26.13 -2.50 -10.57
CA LEU A 319 -26.79 -1.30 -11.07
C LEU A 319 -28.31 -1.45 -11.02
N SER A 320 -28.99 -0.35 -10.72
CA SER A 320 -30.46 -0.25 -10.76
C SER A 320 -30.89 1.19 -10.99
N GLU A 321 -32.19 1.44 -11.15
CA GLU A 321 -32.73 2.82 -11.21
C GLU A 321 -32.36 3.64 -9.95
N HIS A 322 -32.24 2.98 -8.79
CA HIS A 322 -31.87 3.61 -7.53
C HIS A 322 -30.35 3.60 -7.25
N ASN A 323 -29.57 2.85 -8.05
CA ASN A 323 -28.11 2.83 -7.99
C ASN A 323 -27.53 2.90 -9.42
N PRO A 324 -27.61 4.06 -10.08
CA PRO A 324 -27.07 4.24 -11.42
C PRO A 324 -25.54 4.21 -11.42
N PRO A 325 -24.91 3.98 -12.59
CA PRO A 325 -23.46 4.01 -12.70
C PRO A 325 -22.92 5.38 -12.28
N LYS A 326 -21.98 5.39 -11.33
CA LYS A 326 -21.32 6.61 -10.82
C LYS A 326 -20.05 6.97 -11.59
N TYR A 327 -19.41 5.97 -12.21
CA TYR A 327 -18.15 6.11 -12.91
C TYR A 327 -18.28 5.57 -14.33
N ARG A 328 -17.54 6.19 -15.26
CA ARG A 328 -17.40 5.70 -16.64
C ARG A 328 -16.46 4.50 -16.69
N THR A 329 -16.63 3.66 -17.69
CA THR A 329 -15.67 2.60 -18.00
C THR A 329 -14.32 3.21 -18.40
N THR A 330 -13.23 2.69 -17.87
CA THR A 330 -11.85 3.09 -18.17
C THR A 330 -10.93 1.87 -18.17
N THR A 331 -9.70 1.99 -18.65
CA THR A 331 -8.71 0.91 -18.56
C THR A 331 -7.85 1.06 -17.30
N PHE A 332 -7.27 -0.04 -16.82
CA PHE A 332 -6.32 0.02 -15.71
C PHE A 332 -5.10 0.91 -16.04
N ALA A 333 -4.64 0.89 -17.30
CA ALA A 333 -3.58 1.77 -17.78
C ALA A 333 -3.90 3.25 -17.63
N GLU A 334 -5.10 3.67 -18.06
CA GLU A 334 -5.55 5.07 -17.94
C GLU A 334 -5.67 5.48 -16.47
N TYR A 335 -6.23 4.60 -15.62
CA TYR A 335 -6.37 4.84 -14.20
C TYR A 335 -5.00 5.02 -13.51
N ILE A 336 -4.05 4.11 -13.73
CA ILE A 336 -2.71 4.17 -13.15
C ILE A 336 -1.93 5.38 -13.69
N HIS A 337 -2.02 5.67 -14.99
CA HIS A 337 -1.37 6.84 -15.55
C HIS A 337 -1.89 8.14 -14.90
N TYR A 338 -3.20 8.27 -14.74
CA TYR A 338 -3.79 9.41 -14.06
C TYR A 338 -3.40 9.47 -12.58
N HIS A 339 -3.48 8.34 -11.86
CA HIS A 339 -3.11 8.26 -10.44
C HIS A 339 -1.66 8.71 -10.20
N ASN A 340 -0.71 8.22 -11.01
CA ASN A 340 0.70 8.57 -10.90
C ASN A 340 1.01 10.03 -11.27
N THR A 341 0.22 10.64 -12.16
CA THR A 341 0.42 12.03 -12.60
C THR A 341 -0.27 13.06 -11.71
N LYS A 342 -1.35 12.67 -11.02
CA LYS A 342 -2.13 13.55 -10.14
C LYS A 342 -1.37 14.03 -8.89
N CYS A 343 -0.27 13.38 -8.54
CA CYS A 343 0.43 13.51 -7.26
C CYS A 343 -0.45 13.12 -6.06
N LEU A 344 0.15 12.91 -4.89
CA LEU A 344 -0.57 12.65 -3.63
C LEU A 344 -1.18 13.95 -3.07
N ASP A 345 -2.14 14.54 -3.78
CA ASP A 345 -2.83 15.79 -3.41
C ASP A 345 -3.96 15.58 -2.38
N GLY A 346 -4.21 14.33 -2.00
CA GLY A 346 -5.24 13.97 -1.03
C GLY A 346 -6.66 13.97 -1.60
N ASN A 347 -6.85 13.92 -2.92
CA ASN A 347 -8.13 13.64 -3.55
C ASN A 347 -8.11 12.26 -4.22
N SER A 348 -9.19 11.47 -4.11
CA SER A 348 -9.28 10.18 -4.81
C SER A 348 -9.13 10.32 -6.33
N ALA A 349 -8.32 9.46 -6.96
CA ALA A 349 -8.16 9.42 -8.42
C ALA A 349 -9.48 9.08 -9.13
N LEU A 350 -10.39 8.36 -8.46
CA LEU A 350 -11.69 7.94 -9.00
C LEU A 350 -12.60 9.13 -9.35
N LEU A 351 -12.44 10.28 -8.68
CA LEU A 351 -13.24 11.48 -8.97
C LEU A 351 -13.07 11.95 -10.42
N HIS A 352 -11.92 11.70 -11.05
CA HIS A 352 -11.69 12.01 -12.46
C HIS A 352 -12.51 11.16 -13.43
N PHE A 353 -12.95 9.99 -12.98
CA PHE A 353 -13.71 9.03 -13.78
C PHE A 353 -15.22 9.05 -13.46
N ARG A 354 -15.66 9.96 -12.59
CA ARG A 354 -17.08 10.13 -12.23
C ARG A 354 -17.90 10.68 -13.41
N ILE A 355 -19.14 10.20 -13.57
CA ILE A 355 -20.11 10.66 -14.60
C ILE A 355 -20.79 11.96 -14.17
#